data_AF-A6GRD0-F1
#
_entry.id   AF-A6GRD0-F1
#
_cell.length_a   1.000
_cell.length_b   1.000
_cell.length_c   1.000
_cell.angle_alpha   90.00
_cell.angle_beta   90.00
_cell.angle_gamma   90.00
#
_symmetry.space_group_name_H-M   'P 1'
#
loop_
_entity.id
_entity.type
_entity.pdbx_description
1 polymer ?
#
loop_
_entity_poly.entity_id
_entity_poly.type
_entity_poly.pdbx_seq_one_letter_code
_entity_poly.pdbx_strand_id
1 'polypeptide(L)' 'MDFNTSIRTEEDARRYIREALSNMRYDDLIEVLSQLPASEEKQWLEGLIFEELGCLSDRGKFIV' A
#
# COMPACT_ATOMS: atom_id res chain seq x y z
N MET A 1 15.63 17.31 -18.21
CA MET A 1 14.47 17.14 -17.32
C MET A 1 14.82 16.05 -16.34
N ASP A 2 14.76 16.41 -15.06
CA ASP A 2 15.46 15.80 -13.94
C ASP A 2 14.86 14.47 -13.46
N PHE A 3 15.78 13.57 -13.13
CA PHE A 3 15.60 12.19 -12.67
C PHE A 3 15.14 12.11 -11.21
N ASN A 4 14.14 12.91 -10.81
CA ASN A 4 13.81 13.14 -9.40
C ASN A 4 12.30 13.18 -9.10
N THR A 5 11.52 12.34 -9.79
CA THR A 5 10.06 12.21 -9.55
C THR A 5 9.65 10.82 -9.05
N SER A 6 10.49 9.79 -9.20
CA SER A 6 10.14 8.42 -8.80
C SER A 6 10.10 8.18 -7.29
N ILE A 7 10.92 8.91 -6.51
CA ILE A 7 10.91 8.80 -5.04
C ILE A 7 9.61 9.41 -4.46
N ARG A 8 9.09 10.49 -5.08
CA ARG A 8 7.80 11.06 -4.67
C ARG A 8 6.66 10.07 -4.89
N THR A 9 6.64 9.29 -5.97
CA THR A 9 5.52 8.37 -6.24
C THR A 9 5.42 7.18 -5.29
N GLU A 10 6.52 6.54 -4.89
CA GLU A 10 6.46 5.41 -3.94
C GLU A 10 6.19 5.89 -2.50
N GLU A 11 6.87 6.95 -2.04
CA GLU A 11 6.65 7.50 -0.70
C GLU A 11 5.26 8.13 -0.55
N ASP A 12 4.75 8.86 -1.57
CA ASP A 12 3.36 9.32 -1.57
C ASP A 12 2.39 8.14 -1.56
N ALA A 13 2.60 7.12 -2.41
CA ALA A 13 1.73 5.95 -2.44
C ALA A 13 1.67 5.26 -1.08
N ARG A 14 2.83 5.04 -0.43
CA ARG A 14 2.88 4.51 0.94
C ARG A 14 2.16 5.41 1.95
N ARG A 15 2.30 6.73 1.85
CA ARG A 15 1.60 7.67 2.71
C ARG A 15 0.08 7.58 2.54
N TYR A 16 -0.40 7.54 1.31
CA TYR A 16 -1.82 7.37 1.00
C TYR A 16 -2.35 6.01 1.48
N ILE A 17 -1.59 4.94 1.29
CA ILE A 17 -1.93 3.59 1.79
C ILE A 17 -2.03 3.60 3.31
N ARG A 18 -1.08 4.20 4.03
CA ARG A 18 -1.15 4.31 5.51
C ARG A 18 -2.36 5.10 5.97
N GLU A 19 -2.63 6.24 5.34
CA GLU A 19 -3.78 7.08 5.67
C GLU A 19 -5.10 6.35 5.39
N ALA A 20 -5.16 5.64 4.27
CA ALA A 20 -6.26 4.75 3.91
C ALA A 20 -6.45 3.63 4.94
N LEU A 21 -5.42 2.85 5.26
CA LEU A 21 -5.46 1.79 6.28
C LEU A 21 -5.80 2.31 7.68
N SER A 22 -5.57 3.61 7.97
CA SER A 22 -5.98 4.24 9.22
C SER A 22 -7.46 4.63 9.25
N ASN A 23 -8.11 4.80 8.11
CA ASN A 23 -9.50 5.27 7.99
C ASN A 23 -10.48 4.17 7.51
N MET A 24 -9.98 3.16 6.79
CA MET A 24 -10.77 2.05 6.26
C MET A 24 -10.15 0.70 6.61
N ARG A 25 -10.98 -0.34 6.61
CA ARG A 25 -10.51 -1.70 6.85
C ARG A 25 -9.74 -2.19 5.62
N TYR A 26 -8.78 -3.07 5.87
CA TYR A 26 -8.02 -3.74 4.82
C TYR A 26 -8.91 -4.39 3.75
N ASP A 27 -10.01 -5.05 4.15
CA ASP A 27 -10.97 -5.67 3.23
C ASP A 27 -11.52 -4.69 2.19
N ASP A 28 -11.91 -3.48 2.59
CA ASP A 28 -12.42 -2.46 1.68
C ASP A 28 -11.35 -2.02 0.66
N LEU A 29 -10.11 -1.92 1.11
CA LEU A 29 -8.98 -1.51 0.27
C LEU A 29 -8.66 -2.58 -0.79
N ILE A 30 -8.72 -3.87 -0.41
CA ILE A 30 -8.58 -4.99 -1.34
C ILE A 30 -9.76 -5.08 -2.30
N GLU A 31 -10.99 -4.80 -1.85
CA GLU A 31 -12.17 -4.78 -2.73
C GLU A 31 -12.03 -3.72 -3.83
N VAL A 32 -11.51 -2.54 -3.49
CA VAL A 32 -11.21 -1.49 -4.47
C VAL A 32 -10.11 -1.92 -5.44
N LEU A 33 -9.03 -2.54 -4.96
CA LEU A 33 -7.98 -3.08 -5.83
C LEU A 33 -8.49 -4.19 -6.74
N SER A 34 -9.40 -5.03 -6.27
CA SER A 34 -10.00 -6.13 -7.03
C SER A 34 -10.76 -5.61 -8.26
N GLN A 35 -11.39 -4.44 -8.14
CA GLN A 35 -12.11 -3.77 -9.22
C GLN A 35 -11.18 -3.17 -10.29
N LEU A 36 -9.90 -2.95 -9.99
CA LEU A 36 -8.94 -2.47 -10.97
C LEU A 36 -8.54 -3.58 -11.96
N PRO A 37 -8.38 -3.25 -13.25
CA PRO A 37 -7.87 -4.20 -14.24
C PRO A 37 -6.49 -4.71 -13.83
N ALA A 38 -6.20 -5.97 -14.20
CA ALA A 38 -4.90 -6.56 -13.96
C ALA A 38 -3.82 -5.83 -14.79
N SER A 39 -2.98 -5.07 -14.08
CA SER A 39 -1.89 -4.27 -14.64
C SER A 39 -0.66 -4.37 -13.72
N GLU A 40 0.52 -4.09 -14.25
CA GLU A 40 1.76 -4.03 -13.45
C GLU A 40 1.64 -3.06 -12.27
N GLU A 41 0.94 -1.93 -12.46
CA GLU A 41 0.65 -0.96 -11.40
C GLU A 41 -0.21 -1.54 -10.27
N LYS A 42 -1.18 -2.41 -10.59
CA LYS A 42 -2.02 -3.08 -9.59
C LYS A 42 -1.18 -4.01 -8.73
N GLN A 43 -0.34 -4.83 -9.36
CA GLN A 43 0.54 -5.76 -8.66
C GLN A 43 1.56 -5.03 -7.77
N TRP A 44 2.08 -3.89 -8.25
CA TRP A 44 2.96 -3.03 -7.48
C TRP A 44 2.26 -2.42 -6.25
N LEU A 45 1.03 -1.90 -6.42
CA LEU A 45 0.20 -1.38 -5.33
C LEU A 45 -0.13 -2.45 -4.28
N GLU A 46 -0.52 -3.65 -4.72
CA GLU A 46 -0.80 -4.79 -3.83
C GLU A 46 0.44 -5.16 -3.00
N GLY A 47 1.62 -5.16 -3.62
CA GLY A 47 2.90 -5.36 -2.95
C GLY A 47 3.15 -4.32 -1.86
N LEU A 48 2.99 -3.02 -2.19
CA LEU A 48 3.17 -1.94 -1.23
C LEU A 48 2.19 -2.02 -0.04
N ILE A 49 0.93 -2.36 -0.29
CA ILE A 49 -0.08 -2.51 0.76
C ILE A 49 0.29 -3.67 1.68
N PHE A 50 0.73 -4.80 1.12
CA PHE A 50 1.16 -5.96 1.89
C PHE A 50 2.39 -5.63 2.75
N GLU A 51 3.38 -4.93 2.22
CA GLU A 51 4.56 -4.47 2.97
C GLU A 51 4.17 -3.54 4.13
N GLU A 52 3.26 -2.59 3.89
CA GLU A 52 2.80 -1.65 4.92
C GLU A 52 2.00 -2.34 6.03
N LEU A 53 1.18 -3.34 5.68
CA LEU A 53 0.49 -4.19 6.66
C LEU A 53 1.45 -5.05 7.46
N GLY A 54 2.45 -5.64 6.80
CA GLY A 54 3.52 -6.39 7.45
C GLY A 54 4.29 -5.52 8.45
N CYS A 55 4.62 -4.28 8.07
CA CYS A 55 5.28 -3.29 8.92
C CYS A 55 4.44 -2.91 10.16
N LEU A 56 3.13 -2.76 9.99
CA LEU A 56 2.21 -2.52 11.12
C LEU A 56 2.08 -3.75 12.04
N SER A 57 2.09 -4.96 11.48
CA SER A 57 2.02 -6.21 12.24
C SER A 57 3.31 -6.50 13.02
N ASP A 58 4.47 -6.19 12.44
CA ASP A 58 5.79 -6.37 13.07
C ASP A 58 6.00 -5.43 14.27
N ARG A 59 5.57 -4.16 14.16
CA ARG A 59 5.51 -3.23 15.31
C ARG A 59 4.49 -3.65 16.37
N GLY A 60 3.57 -4.53 16.01
CA GLY A 60 2.51 -5.07 16.84
C GLY A 60 2.82 -6.40 17.50
N LYS A 61 4.08 -6.89 17.55
CA LYS A 61 4.52 -8.06 18.35
C LYS A 61 3.40 -9.10 18.58
N PHE A 62 2.85 -9.65 17.49
CA PHE A 62 1.90 -10.75 17.61
C PHE A 62 2.70 -11.97 18.06
N ILE A 63 2.64 -12.18 19.37
CA ILE A 63 2.97 -13.43 20.04
C ILE A 63 2.08 -14.48 19.38
N VAL A 64 2.66 -15.33 18.52
CA VAL A 64 2.20 -16.71 18.36
C VAL A 64 2.73 -17.54 19.52
#